data_AF-A0A842THS3-F1
#
_entry.id   AF-A0A842THS3-F1
#
_cell.length_a   1.000
_cell.length_b   1.000
_cell.length_c   1.000
_cell.angle_alpha   90.00
_cell.angle_beta   90.00
_cell.angle_gamma   90.00
#
_symmetry.space_group_name_H-M   'P 1'
#
loop_
_entity.id
_entity.type
_entity.pdbx_description
1 polymer ?
#
loop_
_entity_poly.entity_id
_entity_poly.type
_entity_poly.pdbx_seq_one_letter_code
_entity_poly.pdbx_strand_id
1 'polypeptide(L)'
;MDDNYTEDIIEKARNILESHIVNDNNTGKFMYTCPNHNNYPHQWLWDSCFHSIVWSHFDIEKAKTELLTVVKKQYDNGLLPHMSYWRKSQSLIGKLSDWLFKIWPDKDRSHITQPPVISHAVEIVYNKCKDLDWLKEIIEPLLKYFDWLKTERDYDNDGLVSIIHPWESGMDML
;
A
#
# COMPACT_ATOMS: atom_id res chain seq x y z
N MET A 1 -24.44 0.06 22.98
CA MET A 1 -23.61 -1.16 22.79
C MET A 1 -22.82 -1.33 24.08
N ASP A 2 -22.65 -2.56 24.55
CA ASP A 2 -21.87 -2.86 25.75
C ASP A 2 -20.40 -2.51 25.49
N ASP A 3 -19.75 -1.76 26.39
CA ASP A 3 -18.37 -1.29 26.22
C ASP A 3 -17.40 -2.48 26.04
N ASN A 4 -17.70 -3.61 26.70
CA ASN A 4 -16.94 -4.86 26.55
C ASN A 4 -16.96 -5.43 25.12
N TYR A 5 -18.06 -5.24 24.39
CA TYR A 5 -18.18 -5.72 23.01
C TYR A 5 -17.34 -4.88 22.05
N THR A 6 -17.25 -3.58 22.30
CA THR A 6 -16.43 -2.66 21.49
C THR A 6 -14.93 -2.95 21.70
N GLU A 7 -14.50 -3.15 22.95
CA GLU A 7 -13.12 -3.51 23.26
C GLU A 7 -12.69 -4.83 22.61
N ASP A 8 -13.56 -5.85 22.63
CA ASP A 8 -13.30 -7.14 21.98
C ASP A 8 -13.13 -7.02 20.45
N ILE A 9 -13.94 -6.19 19.78
CA ILE A 9 -13.78 -5.93 18.34
C ILE A 9 -12.47 -5.22 18.04
N ILE A 10 -12.11 -4.21 18.84
CA ILE A 10 -10.87 -3.44 18.65
C ILE A 10 -9.65 -4.37 18.78
N GLU A 11 -9.65 -5.23 19.80
CA GLU A 11 -8.56 -6.18 20.03
C GLU A 11 -8.48 -7.24 18.93
N LYS A 12 -9.61 -7.75 18.45
CA LYS A 12 -9.65 -8.66 17.28
C LYS A 12 -9.11 -7.98 16.02
N ALA A 13 -9.46 -6.73 15.77
CA ALA A 13 -8.94 -5.97 14.63
C ALA A 13 -7.42 -5.80 14.71
N ARG A 14 -6.88 -5.46 15.89
CA ARG A 14 -5.43 -5.39 16.13
C ARG A 14 -4.75 -6.73 15.86
N ASN A 15 -5.28 -7.82 16.42
CA ASN A 15 -4.73 -9.17 16.26
C ASN A 15 -4.73 -9.63 14.79
N ILE A 16 -5.75 -9.26 14.02
CA ILE A 16 -5.77 -9.51 12.57
C ILE A 16 -4.63 -8.76 11.89
N LEU A 17 -4.50 -7.45 12.11
CA LEU A 17 -3.41 -6.67 11.51
C LEU A 17 -2.03 -7.20 11.89
N GLU A 18 -1.78 -7.50 13.17
CA GLU A 18 -0.51 -8.05 13.65
C GLU A 18 -0.18 -9.39 12.99
N SER A 19 -1.16 -10.29 12.91
CA SER A 19 -0.96 -11.59 12.27
C SER A 19 -0.74 -11.49 10.76
N HIS A 20 -1.09 -10.36 10.13
CA HIS A 20 -0.92 -10.10 8.69
C HIS A 20 0.35 -9.32 8.34
N ILE A 21 1.18 -8.97 9.32
CA ILE A 21 2.47 -8.34 9.08
C ILE A 21 3.40 -9.30 8.32
N VAL A 22 4.06 -8.73 7.33
CA VAL A 22 5.13 -9.33 6.55
C VAL A 22 6.33 -8.39 6.58
N ASN A 23 7.44 -8.83 7.17
CA ASN A 23 8.64 -8.03 7.33
C ASN A 23 9.91 -8.80 6.96
N ASP A 24 10.99 -8.06 6.75
CA ASP A 24 12.34 -8.61 6.66
C ASP A 24 12.97 -8.69 8.06
N ASN A 25 12.85 -9.86 8.69
CA ASN A 25 13.43 -10.12 10.01
C ASN A 25 14.97 -10.06 10.06
N ASN A 26 15.65 -10.08 8.91
CA ASN A 26 17.11 -10.07 8.86
C ASN A 26 17.65 -8.64 8.72
N THR A 27 17.12 -7.87 7.78
CA THR A 27 17.69 -6.56 7.43
C THR A 27 16.79 -5.37 7.77
N GLY A 28 15.53 -5.60 8.12
CA GLY A 28 14.56 -4.52 8.37
C GLY A 28 14.22 -3.69 7.12
N LYS A 29 14.58 -4.17 5.92
CA LYS A 29 14.41 -3.41 4.67
C LYS A 29 12.96 -3.06 4.35
N PHE A 30 12.01 -3.92 4.72
CA PHE A 30 10.58 -3.71 4.47
C PHE A 30 9.74 -4.22 5.62
N MET A 31 8.59 -3.60 5.80
CA MET A 31 7.45 -4.13 6.54
C MET A 31 6.18 -3.68 5.85
N TYR A 32 5.27 -4.61 5.61
CA TYR A 32 3.93 -4.32 5.13
C TYR A 32 2.92 -5.29 5.73
N THR A 33 1.65 -4.96 5.61
CA THR A 33 0.53 -5.77 6.05
C THR A 33 -0.13 -6.35 4.80
N CYS A 34 -0.08 -7.67 4.63
CA CYS A 34 -0.70 -8.31 3.47
C CYS A 34 -2.23 -8.40 3.68
N PRO A 35 -3.06 -8.20 2.64
CA PRO A 35 -4.52 -8.37 2.80
C PRO A 35 -4.91 -9.80 3.19
N ASN A 36 -4.16 -10.79 2.70
CA ASN A 36 -4.37 -12.19 3.06
C ASN A 36 -3.14 -13.05 2.73
N HIS A 37 -2.59 -13.79 3.70
CA HIS A 37 -1.40 -14.63 3.49
C HIS A 37 -1.50 -15.66 2.36
N ASN A 38 -2.71 -16.16 2.07
CA ASN A 38 -2.90 -17.22 1.09
C ASN A 38 -3.18 -16.66 -0.30
N ASN A 39 -4.12 -15.71 -0.38
CA ASN A 39 -4.67 -15.21 -1.64
C ASN A 39 -4.00 -13.92 -2.11
N TYR A 40 -3.61 -13.05 -1.18
CA TYR A 40 -3.04 -11.73 -1.45
C TYR A 40 -1.78 -11.51 -0.59
N PRO A 41 -0.72 -12.32 -0.80
CA PRO A 41 0.44 -12.35 0.09
C PRO A 41 1.41 -11.17 -0.12
N HIS A 42 1.16 -10.33 -1.12
CA HIS A 42 2.03 -9.22 -1.51
C HIS A 42 1.56 -7.89 -0.91
N GLN A 43 2.38 -6.86 -1.05
CA GLN A 43 1.99 -5.52 -0.66
C GLN A 43 1.17 -4.88 -1.77
N TRP A 44 0.00 -4.35 -1.43
CA TRP A 44 -0.88 -3.64 -2.35
C TRP A 44 -0.98 -2.15 -1.97
N LEU A 45 -0.99 -1.26 -2.96
CA LEU A 45 -0.92 0.19 -2.76
C LEU A 45 -2.06 0.70 -1.87
N TRP A 46 -3.31 0.52 -2.30
CA TRP A 46 -4.45 1.09 -1.58
C TRP A 46 -4.75 0.33 -0.26
N ASP A 47 -4.52 -0.98 -0.20
CA ASP A 47 -4.67 -1.77 1.04
C ASP A 47 -3.68 -1.26 2.09
N SER A 48 -2.43 -1.02 1.71
CA SER A 48 -1.42 -0.46 2.61
C SER A 48 -1.84 0.91 3.15
N CYS A 49 -2.55 1.72 2.36
CA CYS A 49 -3.10 3.00 2.81
C CYS A 49 -4.14 2.79 3.93
N PHE A 50 -5.08 1.87 3.73
CA PHE A 50 -6.09 1.54 4.75
C PHE A 50 -5.48 0.86 5.98
N HIS A 51 -4.53 -0.06 5.79
CA HIS A 51 -3.77 -0.66 6.89
C HIS A 51 -3.04 0.39 7.69
N SER A 52 -2.43 1.39 7.06
CA SER A 52 -1.74 2.49 7.74
C SER A 52 -2.70 3.35 8.55
N ILE A 53 -3.89 3.65 8.01
CA ILE A 53 -4.95 4.36 8.73
C ILE A 53 -5.32 3.58 9.99
N VAL A 54 -5.54 2.26 9.89
CA VAL A 54 -5.87 1.43 11.06
C VAL A 54 -4.69 1.33 12.03
N TRP A 55 -3.46 1.08 11.54
CA TRP A 55 -2.25 1.07 12.36
C TRP A 55 -2.07 2.36 13.13
N SER A 56 -2.44 3.50 12.57
CA SER A 56 -2.35 4.79 13.28
C SER A 56 -3.14 4.83 14.59
N HIS A 57 -4.11 3.91 14.80
CA HIS A 57 -4.85 3.75 16.07
C HIS A 57 -4.17 2.82 17.08
N PHE A 58 -3.21 2.00 16.63
CA PHE A 58 -2.59 0.96 17.46
C PHE A 58 -1.08 1.17 17.65
N ASP A 59 -0.38 1.48 16.57
CA ASP A 59 1.06 1.63 16.50
C ASP A 59 1.43 2.58 15.36
N ILE A 60 1.80 3.81 15.73
CA ILE A 60 2.07 4.88 14.78
C ILE A 60 3.33 4.62 13.94
N GLU A 61 4.30 3.90 14.49
CA GLU A 61 5.55 3.59 13.78
C GLU A 61 5.32 2.50 12.72
N LYS A 62 4.43 1.54 13.00
CA LYS A 62 3.96 0.61 11.96
C LYS A 62 3.24 1.34 10.83
N ALA A 63 2.36 2.29 11.14
CA ALA A 63 1.66 3.08 10.13
C ALA A 63 2.63 3.87 9.22
N LYS A 64 3.62 4.54 9.82
CA LYS A 64 4.67 5.25 9.09
C LYS A 64 5.49 4.30 8.20
N THR A 65 5.89 3.16 8.76
CA THR A 65 6.73 2.17 8.07
C THR A 65 6.03 1.52 6.89
N GLU A 66 4.73 1.22 7.03
CA GLU A 66 3.89 0.67 5.95
C GLU A 66 3.89 1.61 4.72
N LEU A 67 3.61 2.90 4.94
CA LEU A 67 3.60 3.92 3.88
C LEU A 67 5.00 4.17 3.29
N LEU A 68 6.04 4.23 4.12
CA LEU A 68 7.43 4.33 3.64
C LEU A 68 7.82 3.10 2.81
N THR A 69 7.31 1.93 3.15
CA THR A 69 7.57 0.70 2.39
C THR A 69 6.88 0.73 1.02
N VAL A 70 5.66 1.29 0.92
CA VAL A 70 4.99 1.49 -0.38
C VAL A 70 5.88 2.31 -1.34
N VAL A 71 6.38 3.46 -0.88
CA VAL A 71 7.13 4.38 -1.76
C VAL A 71 8.53 3.89 -2.13
N LYS A 72 9.09 2.89 -1.41
CA LYS A 72 10.37 2.26 -1.80
C LYS A 72 10.31 1.51 -3.14
N LYS A 73 9.10 1.24 -3.65
CA LYS A 73 8.87 0.56 -4.94
C LYS A 73 8.32 1.51 -5.99
N GLN A 74 8.37 2.82 -5.75
CA GLN A 74 8.05 3.83 -6.76
C GLN A 74 9.02 3.73 -7.95
N TYR A 75 8.49 3.92 -9.14
CA TYR A 75 9.30 4.07 -10.35
C TYR A 75 9.96 5.45 -10.42
N ASP A 76 11.05 5.55 -11.19
CA ASP A 76 11.77 6.81 -11.40
C ASP A 76 10.89 7.91 -12.01
N ASN A 77 9.90 7.54 -12.82
CA ASN A 77 8.93 8.47 -13.42
C ASN A 77 7.79 8.88 -12.46
N GLY A 78 7.75 8.36 -11.23
CA GLY A 78 6.74 8.70 -10.22
C GLY A 78 5.61 7.68 -10.06
N LEU A 79 5.45 6.70 -10.96
CA LEU A 79 4.42 5.65 -10.82
C LEU A 79 4.58 4.91 -9.49
N LEU A 80 3.52 4.90 -8.68
CA LEU A 80 3.37 3.93 -7.60
C LEU A 80 2.67 2.68 -8.13
N PRO A 81 3.32 1.51 -8.10
CA PRO A 81 2.73 0.27 -8.58
C PRO A 81 1.60 -0.17 -7.63
N HIS A 82 0.53 -0.74 -8.18
CA HIS A 82 -0.55 -1.28 -7.34
C HIS A 82 -0.08 -2.47 -6.48
N MET A 83 0.97 -3.18 -6.90
CA MET A 83 1.54 -4.34 -6.20
C MET A 83 3.06 -4.26 -6.13
N SER A 84 3.60 -4.62 -4.96
CA SER A 84 5.04 -4.72 -4.71
C SER A 84 5.43 -6.10 -4.21
N TYR A 85 6.44 -6.72 -4.85
CA TYR A 85 6.96 -8.04 -4.50
C TYR A 85 8.26 -7.92 -3.70
N TRP A 86 8.15 -8.10 -2.39
CA TRP A 86 9.30 -8.05 -1.46
C TRP A 86 9.95 -9.42 -1.22
N ARG A 87 9.16 -10.49 -1.34
CA ARG A 87 9.59 -11.89 -1.21
C ARG A 87 8.74 -12.76 -2.13
N LYS A 88 9.27 -13.93 -2.49
CA LYS A 88 8.48 -14.95 -3.20
C LYS A 88 7.35 -15.44 -2.30
N SER A 89 6.17 -15.65 -2.87
CA SER A 89 5.08 -16.26 -2.12
C SER A 89 5.37 -17.73 -1.80
N GLN A 90 4.96 -18.17 -0.61
CA GLN A 90 5.07 -19.56 -0.19
C GLN A 90 3.79 -20.37 -0.45
N SER A 91 2.64 -19.71 -0.62
CA SER A 91 1.35 -20.36 -0.87
C SER A 91 1.25 -20.88 -2.31
N LEU A 92 0.43 -21.91 -2.56
CA LEU A 92 0.25 -22.45 -3.92
C LEU A 92 -0.39 -21.43 -4.86
N ILE A 93 -1.46 -20.76 -4.40
CA ILE A 93 -2.14 -19.69 -5.12
C ILE A 93 -1.19 -18.53 -5.33
N GLY A 94 -0.44 -18.14 -4.30
CA GLY A 94 0.54 -17.06 -4.40
C GLY A 94 1.71 -17.37 -5.34
N LYS A 95 2.13 -18.64 -5.45
CA LYS A 95 3.12 -19.06 -6.47
C LYS A 95 2.56 -18.99 -7.88
N LEU A 96 1.27 -19.30 -8.06
CA LEU A 96 0.59 -19.18 -9.35
C LEU A 96 0.39 -17.71 -9.71
N SER A 97 0.03 -16.86 -8.75
CA SER A 97 -0.06 -15.41 -8.94
C SER A 97 1.32 -14.81 -9.24
N ASP A 98 2.37 -15.21 -8.51
CA ASP A 98 3.76 -14.84 -8.79
C ASP A 98 4.15 -15.19 -10.24
N TRP A 99 3.64 -16.30 -10.78
CA TRP A 99 3.87 -16.68 -12.17
C TRP A 99 3.04 -15.84 -13.15
N LEU A 100 1.75 -15.65 -12.90
CA LEU A 100 0.86 -14.80 -13.72
C LEU A 100 1.37 -13.36 -13.80
N PHE A 101 1.92 -12.84 -12.71
CA PHE A 101 2.43 -11.47 -12.64
C PHE A 101 3.87 -11.30 -13.17
N LYS A 102 4.49 -12.35 -13.73
CA LYS A 102 5.73 -12.21 -14.55
C LYS A 102 5.48 -11.57 -15.91
N ILE A 103 4.24 -11.20 -16.23
CA ILE A 103 3.92 -10.39 -17.41
C ILE A 103 4.48 -8.97 -17.32
N TRP A 104 4.81 -8.51 -16.11
CA TRP A 104 5.42 -7.20 -15.91
C TRP A 104 6.91 -7.23 -16.30
N PRO A 105 7.42 -6.18 -16.98
CA PRO A 105 8.85 -6.05 -17.29
C PRO A 105 9.77 -6.20 -16.06
N ASP A 106 9.32 -5.70 -14.91
CA ASP A 106 10.02 -5.77 -13.63
C ASP A 106 9.52 -6.94 -12.81
N LYS A 107 10.47 -7.64 -12.18
CA LYS A 107 10.18 -8.84 -11.39
C LYS A 107 9.69 -8.54 -9.98
N ASP A 108 9.73 -7.27 -9.56
CA ASP A 108 9.61 -6.89 -8.16
C ASP A 108 8.48 -5.89 -7.85
N ARG A 109 7.70 -5.50 -8.88
CA ARG A 109 6.48 -4.70 -8.79
C ARG A 109 5.67 -4.74 -10.09
N SER A 110 4.39 -4.36 -10.03
CA SER A 110 3.52 -4.25 -11.21
C SER A 110 3.71 -2.93 -11.99
N HIS A 111 3.18 -2.83 -13.22
CA HIS A 111 3.29 -1.64 -14.08
C HIS A 111 1.98 -0.82 -14.21
N ILE A 112 0.98 -1.17 -13.42
CA ILE A 112 -0.30 -0.45 -13.35
C ILE A 112 -0.49 0.08 -11.94
N THR A 113 -1.30 1.11 -11.78
CA THR A 113 -1.50 1.80 -10.50
C THR A 113 -2.83 1.43 -9.82
N GLN A 114 -3.17 2.12 -8.74
CA GLN A 114 -4.42 1.95 -7.98
C GLN A 114 -4.95 3.32 -7.51
N PRO A 115 -6.18 3.40 -6.98
CA PRO A 115 -6.73 4.67 -6.51
C PRO A 115 -5.78 5.39 -5.54
N PRO A 116 -5.52 6.70 -5.72
CA PRO A 116 -4.47 7.42 -5.01
C PRO A 116 -4.87 7.84 -3.59
N VAL A 117 -5.23 6.87 -2.73
CA VAL A 117 -5.64 7.08 -1.33
C VAL A 117 -4.46 7.48 -0.43
N ILE A 118 -3.22 7.32 -0.91
CA ILE A 118 -2.00 7.46 -0.12
C ILE A 118 -1.85 8.84 0.54
N SER A 119 -2.20 9.94 -0.14
CA SER A 119 -2.13 11.28 0.48
C SER A 119 -3.06 11.42 1.68
N HIS A 120 -4.24 10.81 1.61
CA HIS A 120 -5.19 10.85 2.72
C HIS A 120 -4.70 9.99 3.90
N ALA A 121 -4.13 8.81 3.62
CA ALA A 121 -3.50 7.99 4.66
C ALA A 121 -2.33 8.73 5.33
N VAL A 122 -1.50 9.42 4.55
CA VAL A 122 -0.38 10.23 5.05
C VAL A 122 -0.88 11.37 5.93
N GLU A 123 -1.92 12.09 5.51
CA GLU A 123 -2.55 13.15 6.30
C GLU A 123 -3.07 12.63 7.64
N ILE A 124 -3.78 11.50 7.66
CA ILE A 124 -4.29 10.90 8.89
C ILE A 124 -3.15 10.52 9.85
N VAL A 125 -2.11 9.85 9.34
CA VAL A 125 -0.94 9.45 10.13
C VAL A 125 -0.20 10.67 10.66
N TYR A 126 0.06 11.66 9.81
CA TYR A 126 0.68 12.92 10.21
C TYR A 126 -0.13 13.63 11.29
N ASN A 127 -1.46 13.67 11.16
CA ASN A 127 -2.31 14.34 12.13
C ASN A 127 -2.28 13.72 13.52
N LYS A 128 -1.93 12.44 13.63
CA LYS A 128 -1.75 11.77 14.93
C LYS A 128 -0.38 11.96 15.57
N CYS A 129 0.70 11.97 14.79
CA CYS A 129 2.05 12.08 15.34
C CYS A 129 2.63 13.50 15.30
N LYS A 130 2.17 14.34 14.36
CA LYS A 130 2.75 15.64 14.00
C LYS A 130 4.26 15.58 13.69
N ASP A 131 4.72 14.43 13.23
CA ASP A 131 6.13 14.17 12.90
C ASP A 131 6.48 14.80 11.54
N LEU A 132 7.19 15.92 11.59
CA LEU A 132 7.63 16.64 10.40
C LEU A 132 8.80 15.97 9.69
N ASP A 133 9.62 15.19 10.39
CA ASP A 133 10.77 14.54 9.77
C ASP A 133 10.31 13.35 8.93
N TRP A 134 9.40 12.54 9.47
CA TRP A 134 8.71 11.53 8.69
C TRP A 134 7.95 12.12 7.49
N LEU A 135 7.27 13.26 7.66
CA LEU A 135 6.55 13.90 6.55
C LEU A 135 7.50 14.31 5.42
N LYS A 136 8.70 14.83 5.74
CA LYS A 136 9.71 15.17 4.71
C LYS A 136 10.18 13.94 3.94
N GLU A 137 10.26 12.77 4.57
CA GLU A 137 10.66 11.54 3.90
C GLU A 137 9.63 11.06 2.86
N ILE A 138 8.35 11.27 3.13
CA ILE A 138 7.26 10.76 2.27
C ILE A 138 6.72 11.78 1.26
N ILE A 139 6.88 13.09 1.52
CA ILE A 139 6.27 14.12 0.67
C ILE A 139 6.86 14.15 -0.75
N GLU A 140 8.16 13.97 -0.90
CA GLU A 140 8.82 13.98 -2.22
C GLU A 140 8.33 12.83 -3.12
N PRO A 141 8.29 11.56 -2.65
CA PRO A 141 7.63 10.49 -3.38
C PRO A 141 6.16 10.78 -3.74
N LEU A 142 5.38 11.37 -2.83
CA LEU A 142 3.99 11.71 -3.08
C LEU A 142 3.85 12.72 -4.22
N LEU A 143 4.63 13.81 -4.19
CA LEU A 143 4.61 14.82 -5.25
C LEU A 143 4.89 14.18 -6.61
N LYS A 144 5.92 13.34 -6.71
CA LYS A 144 6.23 12.61 -7.94
C LYS A 144 5.08 11.73 -8.42
N TYR A 145 4.33 11.11 -7.51
CA TYR A 145 3.19 10.27 -7.88
C TYR A 145 2.01 11.07 -8.42
N PHE A 146 1.70 12.22 -7.79
CA PHE A 146 0.63 13.09 -8.28
C PHE A 146 1.01 13.83 -9.55
N ASP A 147 2.29 14.20 -9.72
CA ASP A 147 2.81 14.70 -10.98
C ASP A 147 2.68 13.63 -12.08
N TRP A 148 3.06 12.38 -11.80
CA TRP A 148 2.89 11.27 -12.73
C TRP A 148 1.42 11.04 -13.12
N LEU A 149 0.48 11.08 -12.15
CA LEU A 149 -0.96 10.96 -12.45
C LEU A 149 -1.40 12.09 -13.39
N LYS A 150 -0.99 13.32 -13.11
CA LYS A 150 -1.33 14.48 -13.94
C LYS A 150 -0.73 14.38 -15.35
N THR A 151 0.51 13.95 -15.49
CA THR A 151 1.19 13.95 -16.80
C THR A 151 0.86 12.72 -17.63
N GLU A 152 0.69 11.55 -17.01
CA GLU A 152 0.55 10.27 -17.71
C GLU A 152 -0.90 9.79 -17.75
N ARG A 153 -1.78 10.24 -16.84
CA ARG A 153 -3.18 9.78 -16.76
C ARG A 153 -4.23 10.84 -17.06
N ASP A 154 -3.85 12.12 -17.07
CA ASP A 154 -4.70 13.25 -17.47
C ASP A 154 -4.07 13.93 -18.71
N TYR A 155 -4.00 13.18 -19.82
CA TYR A 155 -3.28 13.59 -21.03
C TYR A 155 -3.92 14.79 -21.74
N ASP A 156 -5.23 14.95 -21.63
CA ASP A 156 -6.01 16.06 -22.17
C ASP A 156 -6.21 17.22 -21.18
N ASN A 157 -5.68 17.10 -19.96
CA ASN A 157 -5.67 18.12 -18.92
C ASN A 157 -7.10 18.62 -18.60
N ASP A 158 -8.03 17.68 -18.49
CA ASP A 158 -9.43 17.93 -18.11
C ASP A 158 -9.68 17.72 -16.60
N GLY A 159 -8.66 17.24 -15.88
CA GLY A 159 -8.69 16.98 -14.44
C GLY A 159 -9.21 15.59 -14.08
N LEU A 160 -9.41 14.69 -15.05
CA LEU A 160 -9.85 13.31 -14.84
C LEU A 160 -8.69 12.32 -15.05
N VAL A 161 -8.55 11.39 -14.11
CA VAL A 161 -7.53 10.35 -14.18
C VAL A 161 -8.05 9.18 -15.00
N SER A 162 -7.36 8.88 -16.11
CA SER A 162 -7.62 7.71 -16.94
C SER A 162 -7.05 6.42 -16.32
N ILE A 163 -7.83 5.33 -16.42
CA ILE A 163 -7.37 3.97 -16.15
C ILE A 163 -7.21 3.20 -17.45
N ILE A 164 -6.17 2.35 -17.53
CA ILE A 164 -5.85 1.55 -18.72
C ILE A 164 -6.08 0.06 -18.50
N HIS A 165 -6.40 -0.33 -17.27
CA HIS A 165 -6.73 -1.71 -16.89
C HIS A 165 -7.80 -1.70 -15.78
N PRO A 166 -8.82 -2.59 -15.81
CA PRO A 166 -9.86 -2.62 -14.79
C PRO A 166 -9.34 -2.68 -13.34
N TRP A 167 -8.28 -3.45 -13.10
CA TRP A 167 -7.60 -3.55 -11.79
C TRP A 167 -7.15 -2.20 -11.20
N GLU A 168 -6.92 -1.17 -12.03
CA GLU A 168 -6.51 0.14 -11.52
C GLU A 168 -7.62 0.90 -10.80
N SER A 169 -8.87 0.49 -11.00
CA SER A 169 -10.01 1.00 -10.24
C SER A 169 -10.07 0.42 -8.82
N GLY A 170 -9.40 -0.70 -8.55
CA GLY A 170 -9.63 -1.53 -7.36
C GLY A 170 -10.91 -2.37 -7.43
N MET A 171 -11.63 -2.35 -8.55
CA MET A 171 -12.83 -3.14 -8.83
C MET A 171 -12.60 -3.99 -10.07
N ASP A 172 -12.00 -5.16 -9.88
CA ASP A 172 -11.40 -5.95 -10.96
C ASP A 172 -12.36 -6.40 -12.08
N MET A 173 -13.65 -6.49 -11.76
CA MET A 173 -14.71 -7.01 -12.64
C MET A 173 -15.60 -5.90 -13.24
N LEU A 174 -15.11 -4.65 -13.28
CA LEU A 174 -15.77 -3.55 -14.00
C LEU A 174 -15.82 -3.76 -15.52
#